data_AF-A0A1H6KPZ5-F1
#
_entry.id   AF-A0A1H6KPZ5-F1
#
_cell.length_a   1.000
_cell.length_b   1.000
_cell.length_c   1.000
_cell.angle_alpha   90.00
_cell.angle_beta   90.00
_cell.angle_gamma   90.00
#
_symmetry.space_group_name_H-M   'P 1'
#
loop_
_entity.id
_entity.type
_entity.pdbx_description
1 polymer ?
#
loop_
_entity_poly.entity_id
_entity_poly.type
_entity_poly.pdbx_seq_one_letter_code
_entity_poly.pdbx_strand_id
1 'polypeptide(L)'
;MKFKKIAAAIAAAATAIIPFSADNADVSNTSKVYAEEFMTESSIPDWIPTTFEEAVSFRNKYGATHIGSGNESNLICLVFKEQYRGQARYEIKTSGALVTEYCHDVFVNEDIDVAYEVVVYK
;
A
#
# COMPACT_ATOMS: atom_id res chain seq x y z
N MET A 1 -60.30 -5.02 35.57
CA MET A 1 -59.89 -5.68 34.31
C MET A 1 -59.30 -4.60 33.40
N LYS A 2 -58.05 -4.77 32.95
CA LYS A 2 -57.18 -3.70 32.42
C LYS A 2 -57.38 -3.47 30.92
N PHE A 3 -57.51 -2.21 30.50
CA PHE A 3 -57.58 -1.76 29.10
C PHE A 3 -56.27 -2.09 28.36
N LYS A 4 -56.38 -2.84 27.26
CA LYS A 4 -55.23 -3.19 26.41
C LYS A 4 -55.09 -2.17 25.27
N LYS A 5 -53.88 -1.63 25.16
CA LYS A 5 -53.43 -0.58 24.25
C LYS A 5 -53.44 -1.08 22.80
N ILE A 6 -53.95 -0.27 21.88
CA ILE A 6 -53.71 -0.42 20.44
C ILE A 6 -52.30 0.11 20.17
N ALA A 7 -51.46 -0.72 19.57
CA ALA A 7 -50.17 -0.31 19.03
C ALA A 7 -50.08 -0.81 17.59
N ALA A 8 -50.13 0.13 16.64
CA ALA A 8 -49.73 -0.08 15.26
C ALA A 8 -48.22 0.02 15.16
N ALA A 9 -47.56 -0.92 14.47
CA ALA A 9 -46.14 -0.82 14.17
C ALA A 9 -45.83 -1.40 12.78
N ILE A 10 -45.73 -0.47 11.82
CA ILE A 10 -44.67 -0.29 10.81
C ILE A 10 -44.35 -1.50 9.93
N ALA A 11 -44.76 -1.40 8.67
CA ALA A 11 -44.23 -2.15 7.55
C ALA A 11 -42.72 -1.87 7.40
N ALA A 12 -41.89 -2.90 7.53
CA ALA A 12 -40.50 -2.87 7.10
C ALA A 12 -40.37 -3.72 5.83
N ALA A 13 -39.96 -3.05 4.76
CA ALA A 13 -39.80 -3.58 3.42
C ALA A 13 -38.84 -4.79 3.39
N ALA A 14 -39.21 -5.81 2.63
CA ALA A 14 -38.35 -6.93 2.30
C ALA A 14 -37.16 -6.44 1.47
N THR A 15 -35.98 -6.35 2.08
CA THR A 15 -34.72 -6.32 1.34
C THR A 15 -34.32 -7.76 1.06
N ALA A 16 -34.40 -8.16 -0.20
CA ALA A 16 -33.89 -9.46 -0.64
C ALA A 16 -32.38 -9.50 -0.38
N ILE A 17 -31.95 -10.37 0.54
CA ILE A 17 -30.55 -10.68 0.77
C ILE A 17 -30.10 -11.55 -0.39
N ILE A 18 -29.29 -11.01 -1.30
CA ILE A 18 -28.59 -11.81 -2.31
C ILE A 18 -27.39 -12.43 -1.59
N PRO A 19 -27.26 -13.77 -1.49
CA PRO A 19 -26.02 -14.36 -1.04
C PRO A 19 -25.01 -14.23 -2.17
N PHE A 20 -24.07 -13.31 -2.04
CA PHE A 20 -22.86 -13.36 -2.86
C PHE A 20 -22.05 -14.57 -2.41
N SER A 21 -22.13 -15.66 -3.17
CA SER A 21 -21.11 -16.70 -3.12
C SER A 21 -19.83 -16.10 -3.70
N ALA A 22 -18.94 -15.65 -2.81
CA ALA A 22 -17.56 -15.41 -3.18
C ALA A 22 -16.91 -16.79 -3.36
N ASP A 23 -16.68 -17.17 -4.60
CA ASP A 23 -15.80 -18.28 -4.93
C ASP A 23 -14.41 -17.90 -4.42
N ASN A 24 -13.83 -18.70 -3.53
CA ASN A 24 -12.50 -18.47 -2.98
C ASN A 24 -11.47 -18.84 -4.05
N ALA A 25 -11.36 -18.02 -5.09
CA ALA A 25 -10.22 -18.05 -6.00
C ALA A 25 -9.11 -17.24 -5.35
N ASP A 26 -8.35 -17.91 -4.48
CA ASP A 26 -7.01 -17.48 -4.09
C ASP A 26 -6.12 -17.49 -5.33
N VAL A 27 -6.03 -16.35 -5.99
CA VAL A 27 -4.97 -16.04 -6.94
C VAL A 27 -4.49 -14.64 -6.60
N SER A 28 -3.89 -14.51 -5.41
CA SER A 28 -2.94 -13.43 -5.15
C SER A 28 -1.63 -13.74 -5.88
N ASN A 29 -1.67 -13.80 -7.21
CA ASN A 29 -0.49 -13.51 -8.00
C ASN A 29 -0.43 -11.99 -8.08
N THR A 30 0.22 -11.37 -7.10
CA THR A 30 0.76 -10.02 -7.27
C THR A 30 1.75 -10.11 -8.41
N SER A 31 1.28 -9.80 -9.62
CA SER A 31 2.15 -9.58 -10.76
C SER A 31 3.16 -8.52 -10.33
N LYS A 32 4.44 -8.90 -10.23
CA LYS A 32 5.53 -7.93 -10.26
C LYS A 32 5.42 -7.23 -11.62
N VAL A 33 4.75 -6.09 -11.65
CA VAL A 33 4.72 -5.24 -12.85
C VAL A 33 6.07 -4.54 -12.87
N TYR A 34 7.05 -5.20 -13.46
CA TYR A 34 8.27 -4.52 -13.87
C TYR A 34 7.91 -3.65 -15.07
N ALA A 35 7.93 -2.33 -14.91
CA ALA A 35 8.21 -1.46 -16.03
C ALA A 35 9.65 -1.77 -16.46
N GLU A 36 9.77 -2.54 -17.54
CA GLU A 36 11.03 -3.02 -18.10
C GLU A 36 11.79 -1.90 -18.82
N GLU A 37 12.05 -0.78 -18.13
CA GLU A 37 12.93 0.29 -18.61
C GLU A 37 14.12 0.43 -17.65
N PHE A 38 15.02 -0.54 -17.80
CA PHE A 38 16.46 -0.51 -17.53
C PHE A 38 16.98 0.51 -16.51
N MET A 39 17.10 -0.01 -15.29
CA MET A 39 18.09 0.35 -14.29
C MET A 39 19.50 0.48 -14.91
N THR A 40 20.02 1.70 -14.95
CA THR A 40 21.47 1.91 -14.84
C THR A 40 21.74 2.29 -13.38
N GLU A 41 22.43 1.42 -12.63
CA GLU A 41 22.84 1.60 -11.22
C GLU A 41 23.59 2.92 -10.94
N SER A 42 23.91 3.72 -11.96
CA SER A 42 24.64 4.99 -11.87
C SER A 42 23.76 6.23 -11.63
N SER A 43 22.43 6.12 -11.48
CA SER A 43 21.55 7.32 -11.40
C SER A 43 20.64 7.44 -10.18
N ILE A 44 20.55 6.43 -9.32
CA ILE A 44 19.69 6.49 -8.11
C ILE A 44 20.47 7.26 -7.03
N PRO A 45 19.93 8.36 -6.49
CA PRO A 45 20.56 9.05 -5.36
C PRO A 45 20.86 8.14 -4.16
N ASP A 46 22.02 8.31 -3.55
CA ASP A 46 22.50 7.50 -2.41
C ASP A 46 21.56 7.50 -1.19
N TRP A 47 20.64 8.46 -1.09
CA TRP A 47 19.68 8.52 0.01
C TRP A 47 18.42 7.67 -0.23
N ILE A 48 18.19 7.17 -1.45
CA ILE A 48 17.09 6.27 -1.77
C ILE A 48 17.51 4.85 -1.38
N PRO A 49 16.72 4.15 -0.54
CA PRO A 49 17.06 2.80 -0.12
C PRO A 49 17.04 1.79 -1.27
N THR A 50 18.06 0.95 -1.32
CA THR A 50 18.18 -0.20 -2.23
C THR A 50 18.27 -1.53 -1.48
N THR A 51 18.26 -1.49 -0.14
CA THR A 51 18.30 -2.66 0.74
C THR A 51 17.38 -2.51 1.94
N PHE A 52 17.14 -3.61 2.67
CA PHE A 52 16.32 -3.60 3.89
C PHE A 52 16.94 -2.69 4.98
N GLU A 53 18.25 -2.79 5.19
CA GLU A 53 19.00 -2.01 6.17
C GLU A 53 18.98 -0.51 5.85
N GLU A 54 19.06 -0.17 4.57
CA GLU A 54 18.91 1.21 4.11
C GLU A 54 17.48 1.71 4.29
N ALA A 55 16.46 0.87 4.07
CA ALA A 55 15.07 1.26 4.29
C ALA A 55 14.78 1.54 5.78
N VAL A 56 15.37 0.74 6.67
CA VAL A 56 15.38 0.99 8.13
C VAL A 56 16.09 2.31 8.45
N SER A 57 17.27 2.52 7.87
CA SER A 57 18.08 3.72 8.11
C SER A 57 17.38 4.99 7.62
N PHE A 58 16.75 4.94 6.44
CA PHE A 58 15.90 5.98 5.90
C PHE A 58 14.74 6.29 6.86
N ARG A 59 14.03 5.26 7.32
CA ARG A 59 12.93 5.39 8.29
C ARG A 59 13.35 6.07 9.58
N ASN A 60 14.55 5.75 10.07
CA ASN A 60 15.11 6.35 11.28
C ASN A 60 15.55 7.81 11.06
N LYS A 61 16.00 8.17 9.85
CA LYS A 61 16.51 9.50 9.53
C LYS A 61 15.43 10.48 9.09
N TYR A 62 14.54 10.05 8.21
CA TYR A 62 13.55 10.90 7.52
C TYR A 62 12.10 10.58 7.89
N GLY A 63 11.83 9.44 8.54
CA GLY A 63 10.48 8.94 8.76
C GLY A 63 9.94 8.18 7.54
N ALA A 64 8.65 8.32 7.23
CA ALA A 64 8.02 7.57 6.14
C ALA A 64 8.25 8.20 4.75
N THR A 65 8.67 9.45 4.68
CA THR A 65 8.74 10.20 3.41
C THR A 65 9.91 11.17 3.41
N HIS A 66 10.61 11.28 2.28
CA HIS A 66 11.63 12.29 2.04
C HIS A 66 11.50 12.86 0.63
N ILE A 67 11.63 14.18 0.51
CA ILE A 67 11.75 14.87 -0.77
C ILE A 67 13.23 15.25 -0.92
N GLY A 68 13.81 14.93 -2.07
CA GLY A 68 15.21 15.22 -2.34
C GLY A 68 15.53 16.72 -2.30
N SER A 69 16.81 17.05 -2.30
CA SER A 69 17.28 18.45 -2.22
C SER A 69 18.20 18.80 -3.39
N GLY A 70 18.31 20.09 -3.71
CA GLY A 70 19.14 20.56 -4.82
C GLY A 70 18.68 19.96 -6.17
N ASN A 71 19.60 19.24 -6.82
CA ASN A 71 19.37 18.63 -8.14
C ASN A 71 18.39 17.45 -8.13
N GLU A 72 18.00 16.98 -6.93
CA GLU A 72 17.11 15.84 -6.72
C GLU A 72 15.77 16.28 -6.11
N SER A 73 15.47 17.59 -6.12
CA SER A 73 14.24 18.18 -5.56
C SER A 73 12.96 17.78 -6.28
N ASN A 74 13.08 17.12 -7.43
CA ASN A 74 11.99 16.52 -8.17
C ASN A 74 11.68 15.07 -7.75
N LEU A 75 12.42 14.50 -6.79
CA LEU A 75 12.17 13.13 -6.32
C LEU A 75 11.49 13.13 -4.95
N ILE A 76 10.46 12.31 -4.81
CA ILE A 76 9.82 11.99 -3.53
C ILE A 76 9.91 10.49 -3.29
N CYS A 77 10.54 10.10 -2.18
CA CYS A 77 10.61 8.71 -1.73
C CYS A 77 9.65 8.49 -0.57
N LEU A 78 8.88 7.40 -0.65
CA LEU A 78 8.05 6.89 0.41
C LEU A 78 8.56 5.50 0.78
N VAL A 79 8.73 5.27 2.08
CA VAL A 79 9.10 3.97 2.61
C VAL A 79 8.01 3.54 3.56
N PHE A 80 7.30 2.46 3.24
CA PHE A 80 6.14 1.89 3.93
C PHE A 80 6.52 0.62 4.68
N LYS A 81 6.08 0.48 5.94
CA LYS A 81 6.39 -0.67 6.80
C LYS A 81 5.18 -1.56 6.83
N GLU A 82 5.36 -2.78 6.37
CA GLU A 82 4.33 -3.79 6.23
C GLU A 82 4.69 -5.04 7.04
N GLN A 83 3.70 -5.90 7.27
CA GLN A 83 3.94 -7.26 7.76
C GLN A 83 4.12 -8.16 6.55
N TYR A 84 5.19 -8.95 6.51
CA TYR A 84 5.49 -9.78 5.34
C TYR A 84 4.46 -10.89 5.13
N ARG A 85 4.07 -11.57 6.22
CA ARG A 85 3.09 -12.66 6.21
C ARG A 85 1.67 -12.19 6.49
N GLY A 86 1.50 -10.88 6.69
CA GLY A 86 0.20 -10.25 6.87
C GLY A 86 -0.42 -9.85 5.54
N GLN A 87 -1.74 -9.63 5.54
CA GLN A 87 -2.37 -8.95 4.43
C GLN A 87 -1.87 -7.50 4.37
N ALA A 88 -1.49 -7.03 3.18
CA ALA A 88 -1.15 -5.62 2.96
C ALA A 88 -2.30 -4.74 3.49
N ARG A 89 -1.94 -3.73 4.29
CA ARG A 89 -2.95 -2.90 4.97
C ARG A 89 -3.55 -1.85 4.04
N TYR A 90 -2.78 -1.45 3.05
CA TYR A 90 -3.14 -0.49 2.04
C TYR A 90 -2.48 -0.87 0.71
N GLU A 91 -3.05 -0.41 -0.39
CA GLU A 91 -2.46 -0.48 -1.72
C GLU A 91 -2.15 0.95 -2.13
N ILE A 92 -0.92 1.22 -2.58
CA ILE A 92 -0.53 2.55 -3.06
C ILE A 92 -1.05 2.69 -4.48
N LYS A 93 -2.02 3.61 -4.67
CA LYS A 93 -2.58 3.91 -5.99
C LYS A 93 -2.20 5.31 -6.44
N THR A 94 -1.45 5.38 -7.53
CA THR A 94 -1.15 6.64 -8.21
C THR A 94 -2.39 7.14 -8.94
N SER A 95 -2.99 8.22 -8.44
CA SER A 95 -4.18 8.84 -9.05
C SER A 95 -3.81 10.12 -9.80
N GLY A 96 -3.12 9.97 -10.93
CA GLY A 96 -2.79 11.10 -11.80
C GLY A 96 -1.87 10.73 -12.94
N ALA A 97 -2.07 11.34 -14.11
CA ALA A 97 -1.28 11.06 -15.31
C ALA A 97 0.15 11.66 -15.27
N LEU A 98 0.51 12.41 -14.22
CA LEU A 98 1.71 13.26 -14.18
C LEU A 98 2.77 12.79 -13.18
N VAL A 99 2.50 11.76 -12.39
CA VAL A 99 3.45 11.24 -11.40
C VAL A 99 4.06 9.99 -12.00
N THR A 100 5.35 10.04 -12.33
CA THR A 100 6.04 8.89 -12.91
C THR A 100 6.69 8.12 -11.77
N GLU A 101 6.38 6.84 -11.66
CA GLU A 101 7.12 5.96 -10.76
C GLU A 101 8.57 5.87 -11.23
N TYR A 102 9.49 6.28 -10.36
CA TYR A 102 10.92 6.27 -10.60
C TYR A 102 11.55 4.95 -10.14
N CYS A 103 11.11 4.43 -8.99
CA CYS A 103 11.38 3.05 -8.57
C CYS A 103 10.31 2.54 -7.59
N HIS A 104 10.10 1.22 -7.59
CA HIS A 104 9.23 0.54 -6.63
C HIS A 104 9.80 -0.83 -6.32
N ASP A 105 10.24 -1.01 -5.07
CA ASP A 105 10.81 -2.26 -4.57
C ASP A 105 10.26 -2.61 -3.19
N VAL A 106 10.28 -3.91 -2.86
CA VAL A 106 9.86 -4.40 -1.54
C VAL A 106 11.00 -5.22 -0.93
N PHE A 107 11.51 -4.75 0.21
CA PHE A 107 12.58 -5.39 0.96
C PHE A 107 12.02 -6.13 2.16
N VAL A 108 12.27 -7.43 2.25
CA VAL A 108 11.68 -8.31 3.27
C VAL A 108 12.73 -8.80 4.25
N ASN A 109 12.40 -8.78 5.55
CA ASN A 109 13.07 -9.55 6.57
C ASN A 109 12.09 -10.58 7.14
N GLU A 110 12.28 -11.83 6.75
CA GLU A 110 11.38 -12.94 7.09
C GLU A 110 11.50 -13.36 8.56
N ASP A 111 12.68 -13.15 9.18
CA ASP A 111 12.95 -13.55 10.56
C ASP A 111 12.10 -12.76 11.57
N ILE A 112 11.81 -11.49 11.24
CA ILE A 112 11.04 -10.58 12.10
C ILE A 112 9.66 -10.22 11.54
N ASP A 113 9.25 -10.86 10.45
CA ASP A 113 7.96 -10.64 9.77
C ASP A 113 7.72 -9.16 9.39
N VAL A 114 8.73 -8.50 8.82
CA VAL A 114 8.65 -7.10 8.39
C VAL A 114 9.05 -6.98 6.93
N ALA A 115 8.27 -6.22 6.17
CA ALA A 115 8.63 -5.74 4.85
C ALA A 115 8.69 -4.21 4.82
N TYR A 116 9.61 -3.66 4.04
CA TYR A 116 9.62 -2.26 3.65
C TYR A 116 9.37 -2.14 2.16
N GLU A 117 8.23 -1.54 1.81
CA GLU A 117 7.93 -1.14 0.45
C GLU A 117 8.48 0.27 0.22
N VAL A 118 9.33 0.43 -0.78
CA VAL A 118 9.99 1.68 -1.15
C VAL A 118 9.44 2.09 -2.50
N VAL A 119 8.82 3.26 -2.57
CA VAL A 119 8.27 3.83 -3.80
C VAL A 119 8.83 5.23 -3.97
N VAL A 120 9.38 5.52 -5.14
CA VAL A 120 9.90 6.84 -5.50
C VAL A 120 9.15 7.35 -6.70
N TYR A 121 8.75 8.62 -6.65
CA TYR A 121 8.14 9.31 -7.76
C TYR A 121 8.98 10.49 -8.25
N LYS A 122 8.79 10.82 -9.52
CA LYS A 122 9.40 11.95 -10.24
C LYS A 122 8.37 12.76 -11.01
#